data_AF-A0A933LA61-F1
#
_entry.id   AF-A0A933LA61-F1
#
_cell.length_a   1.000
_cell.length_b   1.000
_cell.length_c   1.000
_cell.angle_alpha   90.00
_cell.angle_beta   90.00
_cell.angle_gamma   90.00
#
_symmetry.space_group_name_H-M   'P 1'
#
loop_
_entity.id
_entity.type
_entity.pdbx_description
1 polymer ?
#
loop_
_entity_poly.entity_id
_entity_poly.type
_entity_poly.pdbx_seq_one_letter_code
_entity_poly.pdbx_strand_id
1 'polypeptide(L)'
;MRIFCILIAIGALCYPYLKRWHPKVNILFSIVFLCALCLVPFISPHPMIDVFVVQQEASKALLHALNPYSISYTNIYGNTPWYPGGEAKFYPYPPASLLFALTSVVTGDVRWVLIFCHFLTGVFIFLTARERKISLTESFLLAVAFCYIPRIFFNIEQAWTDTTVVFALSLFAYYFNRSKNTKALLSAGFALSLKQTTIFLVPLFFGLFKKWNLKNFILLFLLCFLTYGVFALWNWHDLFEDVIKFHFATPFRDDALTLSAVLHRLGYAPLP
;
A
#
# COMPACT_ATOMS: atom_id res chain seq x y z
N MET A 1 17.40 6.66 -10.27
CA MET A 1 18.46 5.66 -10.57
C MET A 1 19.66 5.71 -9.62
N ARG A 2 20.22 6.89 -9.30
CA ARG A 2 21.39 7.03 -8.40
C ARG A 2 21.19 6.50 -6.97
N ILE A 3 20.01 6.67 -6.37
CA ILE A 3 19.68 6.17 -5.02
C ILE A 3 19.66 4.64 -4.97
N PHE A 4 19.14 3.99 -6.02
CA PHE A 4 19.08 2.53 -6.09
C PHE A 4 20.50 1.92 -6.20
N CYS A 5 21.39 2.56 -6.97
CA CYS A 5 22.80 2.18 -7.03
C CYS A 5 23.53 2.40 -5.70
N ILE A 6 23.19 3.46 -4.95
CA ILE A 6 23.77 3.73 -3.62
C ILE A 6 23.30 2.70 -2.59
N LEU A 7 22.01 2.31 -2.60
CA LEU A 7 21.50 1.27 -1.71
C LEU A 7 22.09 -0.12 -2.04
N ILE A 8 22.29 -0.43 -3.32
CA ILE A 8 22.99 -1.65 -3.76
C ILE A 8 24.47 -1.59 -3.34
N ALA A 9 25.13 -0.44 -3.46
CA ALA A 9 26.54 -0.27 -3.08
C ALA A 9 26.73 -0.36 -1.56
N ILE A 10 25.86 0.26 -0.75
CA ILE A 10 25.86 0.13 0.70
C ILE A 10 25.55 -1.32 1.09
N GLY A 11 24.57 -1.95 0.44
CA GLY A 11 24.26 -3.37 0.63
C GLY A 11 25.45 -4.28 0.33
N ALA A 12 26.18 -4.02 -0.75
CA ALA A 12 27.38 -4.78 -1.14
C ALA A 12 28.57 -4.53 -0.20
N LEU A 13 28.76 -3.30 0.29
CA LEU A 13 29.82 -2.93 1.24
C LEU A 13 29.55 -3.48 2.64
N CYS A 14 28.28 -3.52 3.06
CA CYS A 14 27.88 -4.10 4.35
C CYS A 14 27.74 -5.63 4.30
N TYR A 15 27.64 -6.25 3.12
CA TYR A 15 27.43 -7.70 2.94
C TYR A 15 28.44 -8.59 3.71
N PRO A 16 29.77 -8.32 3.71
CA PRO A 16 30.72 -9.14 4.47
C PRO A 16 30.53 -9.01 5.99
N TYR A 17 30.10 -7.85 6.45
CA TYR A 17 29.83 -7.58 7.87
C TYR A 17 28.51 -8.20 8.30
N LEU A 18 27.46 -8.11 7.48
CA LEU A 18 26.15 -8.75 7.71
C LEU A 18 26.26 -10.28 7.79
N LYS A 19 27.21 -10.88 7.05
CA LYS A 19 27.48 -12.33 7.08
C LYS A 19 28.03 -12.81 8.44
N ARG A 20 28.66 -11.92 9.23
CA ARG A 20 29.14 -12.20 10.59
C ARG A 20 28.06 -12.08 11.67
N TRP A 21 26.91 -11.49 11.36
CA TRP A 21 25.82 -11.37 12.32
C TRP A 21 25.10 -12.71 12.40
N HIS A 22 25.15 -13.33 13.57
CA HIS A 22 24.46 -14.59 13.81
C HIS A 22 22.97 -14.42 13.47
N PRO A 23 22.32 -15.38 12.77
CA PRO A 23 20.90 -15.29 12.43
C PRO A 23 20.01 -15.01 13.64
N LYS A 24 20.40 -15.47 14.83
CA LYS A 24 19.72 -15.18 16.10
C LYS A 24 19.66 -13.69 16.43
N VAL A 25 20.74 -12.94 16.17
CA VAL A 25 20.81 -11.49 16.43
C VAL A 25 19.85 -10.75 15.50
N ASN A 26 19.87 -11.08 14.21
CA ASN A 26 18.98 -10.45 13.23
C ASN A 26 17.49 -10.79 13.50
N ILE A 27 17.18 -12.00 13.98
CA ILE A 27 15.84 -12.38 14.43
C ILE A 27 15.42 -11.53 15.63
N LEU A 28 16.27 -11.41 16.65
CA LEU A 28 15.97 -10.60 17.84
C LEU A 28 15.70 -9.14 17.46
N PHE A 29 16.58 -8.54 16.64
CA PHE A 29 16.37 -7.18 16.14
C PHE A 29 15.06 -7.06 15.36
N SER A 30 14.70 -8.05 14.55
CA SER A 30 13.45 -8.03 13.77
C SER A 30 12.22 -8.09 14.67
N ILE A 31 12.27 -8.90 15.72
CA ILE A 31 11.22 -8.97 16.74
C ILE A 31 11.09 -7.63 17.45
N VAL A 32 12.20 -7.06 17.93
CA VAL A 32 12.20 -5.74 18.60
C VAL A 32 11.62 -4.66 17.69
N PHE A 33 11.97 -4.69 16.40
CA PHE A 33 11.45 -3.73 15.43
C PHE A 33 9.95 -3.89 15.16
N LEU A 34 9.47 -5.13 15.01
CA LEU A 34 8.04 -5.41 14.86
C LEU A 34 7.27 -4.99 16.13
N CYS A 35 7.81 -5.25 17.32
CA CYS A 35 7.25 -4.76 18.57
C CYS A 35 7.18 -3.23 18.57
N ALA A 36 8.24 -2.53 18.12
CA ALA A 36 8.24 -1.08 18.00
C ALA A 36 7.17 -0.57 17.02
N LEU A 37 6.94 -1.27 15.90
CA LEU A 37 5.84 -0.95 14.98
C LEU A 37 4.47 -1.11 15.65
N CYS A 38 4.29 -2.16 16.44
CA CYS A 38 3.07 -2.37 17.23
C CYS A 38 2.87 -1.29 18.32
N LEU A 39 3.90 -0.52 18.69
CA LEU A 39 3.73 0.61 19.60
C LEU A 39 3.17 1.85 18.92
N VAL A 40 3.25 1.96 17.59
CA VAL A 40 2.82 3.16 16.84
C VAL A 40 1.36 3.53 17.10
N PRO A 41 0.38 2.61 17.06
CA PRO A 41 -1.01 2.96 17.34
C PRO A 41 -1.25 3.51 18.75
N PHE A 42 -0.41 3.11 19.73
CA PHE A 42 -0.51 3.58 21.11
C PHE A 42 0.21 4.92 21.34
N ILE A 43 1.33 5.15 20.65
CA ILE A 43 2.11 6.38 20.78
C ILE A 43 1.47 7.54 20.01
N SER A 44 0.84 7.24 18.86
CA SER A 44 0.14 8.22 18.02
C SER A 44 -1.32 7.78 17.84
N PRO A 45 -2.18 7.85 18.88
CA PRO A 45 -3.55 7.34 18.81
C PRO A 45 -4.46 8.17 17.89
N HIS A 46 -4.14 9.46 17.70
CA HIS A 46 -4.91 10.40 16.88
C HIS A 46 -3.97 11.13 15.91
N PRO A 47 -3.42 10.44 14.89
CA PRO A 47 -2.52 11.08 13.93
C PRO A 47 -3.30 12.13 13.13
N MET A 48 -2.70 13.30 12.91
CA MET A 48 -3.28 14.40 12.13
C MET A 48 -3.20 14.12 10.62
N ILE A 49 -3.85 13.05 10.17
CA ILE A 49 -3.88 12.58 8.78
C ILE A 49 -5.28 12.10 8.39
N ASP A 50 -5.76 12.56 7.24
CA ASP A 50 -7.08 12.25 6.70
C ASP A 50 -7.24 10.76 6.35
N VAL A 51 -6.18 10.13 5.83
CA VAL A 51 -6.14 8.72 5.45
C VAL A 51 -6.53 7.79 6.60
N PHE A 52 -6.13 8.12 7.83
CA PHE A 52 -6.51 7.37 9.02
C PHE A 52 -8.00 7.52 9.31
N VAL A 53 -8.48 8.77 9.37
CA VAL A 53 -9.89 9.09 9.65
C VAL A 53 -10.83 8.48 8.63
N VAL A 54 -10.54 8.69 7.34
CA VAL A 54 -11.35 8.20 6.22
C VAL A 54 -11.45 6.67 6.25
N GLN A 55 -10.36 5.94 6.51
CA GLN A 55 -10.44 4.48 6.63
C GLN A 55 -11.24 4.02 7.84
N GLN A 56 -11.07 4.66 8.99
CA GLN A 56 -11.77 4.33 10.24
C GLN A 56 -13.29 4.60 10.15
N GLU A 57 -13.67 5.71 9.50
CA GLU A 57 -15.08 6.09 9.36
C GLU A 57 -15.75 5.33 8.22
N ALA A 58 -15.04 5.07 7.11
CA ALA A 58 -15.57 4.26 6.01
C ALA A 58 -15.88 2.83 6.45
N SER A 59 -15.03 2.23 7.28
CA SER A 59 -15.27 0.89 7.80
C SER A 59 -16.49 0.83 8.71
N LYS A 60 -16.67 1.83 9.58
CA LYS A 60 -17.88 1.98 10.41
C LYS A 60 -19.12 2.20 9.55
N ALA A 61 -19.05 3.06 8.55
CA ALA A 61 -20.15 3.34 7.64
C ALA A 61 -20.68 2.06 6.97
N LEU A 62 -19.78 1.20 6.49
CA LEU A 62 -20.15 -0.09 5.92
C LEU A 62 -20.91 -0.99 6.90
N LEU A 63 -20.57 -1.01 8.19
CA LEU A 63 -21.32 -1.79 9.19
C LEU A 63 -22.76 -1.30 9.35
N HIS A 64 -22.98 -0.01 9.14
CA HIS A 64 -24.30 0.61 9.19
C HIS A 64 -25.01 0.60 7.83
N ALA A 65 -24.51 -0.18 6.86
CA ALA A 65 -25.02 -0.22 5.49
C ALA A 65 -25.08 1.17 4.83
N LEU A 66 -24.14 2.04 5.17
CA LEU A 66 -23.93 3.32 4.51
C LEU A 66 -22.84 3.16 3.46
N ASN A 67 -23.06 3.71 2.27
CA ASN A 67 -22.06 3.74 1.22
C ASN A 67 -20.92 4.69 1.62
N PRO A 68 -19.65 4.23 1.77
CA PRO A 68 -18.53 5.08 2.12
C PRO A 68 -18.31 6.24 1.14
N TYR A 69 -18.61 6.03 -0.14
CA TYR A 69 -18.48 7.07 -1.16
C TYR A 69 -19.56 8.17 -1.02
N SER A 70 -20.62 7.93 -0.26
CA SER A 70 -21.77 8.84 -0.14
C SER A 70 -21.86 9.55 1.21
N ILE A 71 -20.83 9.43 2.07
CA ILE A 71 -20.84 10.04 3.41
C ILE A 71 -19.87 11.22 3.50
N SER A 72 -20.07 12.04 4.53
CA SER A 72 -19.09 13.04 4.95
C SER A 72 -18.19 12.46 6.04
N TYR A 73 -16.91 12.77 5.95
CA TYR A 73 -15.88 12.39 6.90
C TYR A 73 -15.53 13.54 7.83
N THR A 74 -14.93 13.24 8.97
CA THR A 74 -14.43 14.27 9.88
C THR A 74 -13.31 15.09 9.21
N ASN A 75 -13.56 16.39 9.00
CA ASN A 75 -12.56 17.32 8.50
C ASN A 75 -11.59 17.72 9.61
N ILE A 76 -10.46 17.01 9.69
CA ILE A 76 -9.39 17.29 10.66
C ILE A 76 -8.50 18.49 10.31
N TYR A 77 -8.66 19.04 9.11
CA TYR A 77 -7.86 20.18 8.63
C TYR A 77 -8.62 21.51 8.70
N GLY A 78 -9.88 21.50 9.13
CA GLY A 78 -10.70 22.70 9.25
C GLY A 78 -10.86 23.43 7.90
N ASN A 79 -10.69 24.76 7.91
CA ASN A 79 -10.92 25.62 6.75
C ASN A 79 -9.72 25.68 5.78
N THR A 80 -8.86 24.66 5.73
CA THR A 80 -7.75 24.65 4.77
C THR A 80 -8.26 24.40 3.34
N PRO A 81 -7.54 24.87 2.32
CA PRO A 81 -7.88 24.55 0.94
C PRO A 81 -7.50 23.11 0.57
N TRP A 82 -7.06 22.25 1.49
CA TRP A 82 -6.52 20.92 1.15
C TRP A 82 -7.57 19.94 0.61
N TYR A 83 -8.84 20.26 0.80
CA TYR A 83 -9.94 19.52 0.19
C TYR A 83 -10.59 20.34 -0.92
N PRO A 84 -10.96 19.72 -2.05
CA PRO A 84 -11.81 20.36 -3.05
C PRO A 84 -13.08 20.90 -2.39
N GLY A 85 -13.31 22.21 -2.48
CA GLY A 85 -14.46 22.86 -1.85
C GLY A 85 -14.42 22.96 -0.32
N GLY A 86 -13.32 22.58 0.35
CA GLY A 86 -13.14 22.71 1.79
C GLY A 86 -13.84 21.64 2.65
N GLU A 87 -14.41 20.60 2.02
CA GLU A 87 -15.17 19.56 2.72
C GLU A 87 -14.53 18.18 2.56
N ALA A 88 -14.48 17.41 3.65
CA ALA A 88 -14.00 16.02 3.65
C ALA A 88 -15.12 15.06 3.20
N LYS A 89 -15.56 15.15 1.95
CA LYS A 89 -16.65 14.33 1.39
C LYS A 89 -16.16 13.37 0.32
N PHE A 90 -15.16 12.57 0.64
CA PHE A 90 -14.60 11.63 -0.34
C PHE A 90 -13.91 10.43 0.33
N TYR A 91 -14.10 9.26 -0.24
CA TYR A 91 -13.26 8.08 -0.03
C TYR A 91 -12.33 7.89 -1.23
N PRO A 92 -11.08 8.40 -1.20
CA PRO A 92 -10.28 8.60 -2.40
C PRO A 92 -9.53 7.35 -2.86
N TYR A 93 -10.07 6.16 -2.55
CA TYR A 93 -9.43 4.87 -2.78
C TYR A 93 -10.37 3.91 -3.52
N PRO A 94 -9.82 3.00 -4.35
CA PRO A 94 -10.56 1.91 -4.96
C PRO A 94 -11.29 1.03 -3.92
N PRO A 95 -12.45 0.45 -4.23
CA PRO A 95 -13.26 -0.20 -3.19
C PRO A 95 -12.63 -1.45 -2.57
N ALA A 96 -11.64 -2.10 -3.20
CA ALA A 96 -10.97 -3.24 -2.56
C ALA A 96 -10.12 -2.83 -1.34
N SER A 97 -9.71 -1.56 -1.21
CA SER A 97 -9.02 -1.09 0.00
C SER A 97 -9.92 -1.15 1.24
N LEU A 98 -11.25 -1.12 1.06
CA LEU A 98 -12.21 -1.26 2.15
C LEU A 98 -12.10 -2.63 2.84
N LEU A 99 -11.62 -3.68 2.16
CA LEU A 99 -11.35 -4.99 2.79
C LEU A 99 -10.35 -4.86 3.95
N PHE A 100 -9.35 -3.99 3.79
CA PHE A 100 -8.37 -3.70 4.82
C PHE A 100 -8.93 -2.73 5.85
N ALA A 101 -9.63 -1.68 5.42
CA ALA A 101 -10.27 -0.73 6.35
C ALA A 101 -11.26 -1.43 7.30
N LEU A 102 -12.05 -2.40 6.81
CA LEU A 102 -13.01 -3.19 7.59
C LEU A 102 -12.38 -3.93 8.77
N THR A 103 -11.09 -4.26 8.72
CA THR A 103 -10.42 -4.89 9.85
C THR A 103 -10.40 -3.98 11.09
N SER A 104 -10.47 -2.66 10.91
CA SER A 104 -10.50 -1.71 12.02
C SER A 104 -11.76 -1.78 12.86
N VAL A 105 -12.84 -2.34 12.32
CA VAL A 105 -14.05 -2.65 13.09
C VAL A 105 -13.74 -3.65 14.21
N VAL A 106 -12.89 -4.64 13.90
CA VAL A 106 -12.54 -5.72 14.83
C VAL A 106 -11.36 -5.32 15.72
N THR A 107 -10.37 -4.65 15.15
CA THR A 107 -9.12 -4.30 15.86
C THR A 107 -9.16 -2.93 16.53
N GLY A 108 -10.18 -2.11 16.25
CA GLY A 108 -10.27 -0.71 16.67
C GLY A 108 -9.40 0.27 15.85
N ASP A 109 -8.44 -0.24 15.07
CA ASP A 109 -7.46 0.59 14.35
C ASP A 109 -6.96 -0.08 13.07
N VAL A 110 -7.11 0.60 11.94
CA VAL A 110 -6.70 0.12 10.60
C VAL A 110 -5.19 -0.16 10.50
N ARG A 111 -4.37 0.49 11.32
CA ARG A 111 -2.91 0.33 11.27
C ARG A 111 -2.47 -1.07 11.66
N TRP A 112 -3.27 -1.81 12.42
CA TRP A 112 -3.00 -3.22 12.73
C TRP A 112 -2.91 -4.09 11.47
N VAL A 113 -3.81 -3.91 10.50
CA VAL A 113 -3.73 -4.67 9.27
C VAL A 113 -2.58 -4.21 8.38
N LEU A 114 -2.19 -2.93 8.45
CA LEU A 114 -1.02 -2.43 7.72
C LEU A 114 0.28 -3.04 8.28
N ILE A 115 0.43 -3.11 9.61
CA ILE A 115 1.56 -3.80 10.27
C ILE A 115 1.59 -5.28 9.86
N PHE A 116 0.44 -5.94 9.85
CA PHE A 116 0.33 -7.33 9.40
C PHE A 116 0.73 -7.50 7.93
N CYS A 117 0.28 -6.61 7.04
CA CYS A 117 0.67 -6.61 5.62
C CYS A 117 2.18 -6.40 5.44
N HIS A 118 2.79 -5.50 6.22
CA HIS A 118 4.23 -5.27 6.21
C HIS A 118 5.00 -6.53 6.61
N PHE A 119 4.59 -7.18 7.71
CA PHE A 119 5.17 -8.43 8.16
C PHE A 119 5.02 -9.54 7.10
N LEU A 120 3.83 -9.74 6.55
CA LEU A 120 3.58 -10.74 5.51
C LEU A 120 4.37 -10.46 4.24
N THR A 121 4.60 -9.20 3.89
CA THR A 121 5.48 -8.85 2.77
C THR A 121 6.89 -9.38 3.00
N GLY A 122 7.46 -9.17 4.18
CA GLY A 122 8.77 -9.73 4.55
C GLY A 122 8.79 -11.26 4.43
N VAL A 123 7.72 -11.93 4.89
CA VAL A 123 7.56 -13.38 4.74
C VAL A 123 7.54 -13.80 3.26
N PHE A 124 6.76 -13.13 2.41
CA PHE A 124 6.70 -13.47 0.98
C PHE A 124 8.00 -13.15 0.24
N ILE A 125 8.74 -12.12 0.63
CA ILE A 125 10.11 -11.86 0.12
C ILE A 125 11.03 -13.03 0.49
N PHE A 126 11.03 -13.45 1.75
CA PHE A 126 11.81 -14.60 2.20
C PHE A 126 11.45 -15.86 1.41
N LEU A 127 10.15 -16.19 1.32
CA LEU A 127 9.66 -17.38 0.63
C LEU A 127 10.02 -17.34 -0.87
N THR A 128 9.86 -16.19 -1.52
CA THR A 128 10.24 -16.02 -2.93
C THR A 128 11.74 -16.22 -3.13
N ALA A 129 12.58 -15.67 -2.25
CA ALA A 129 14.02 -15.87 -2.30
C ALA A 129 14.40 -17.36 -2.13
N ARG A 130 13.74 -18.08 -1.21
CA ARG A 130 13.92 -19.52 -1.02
C ARG A 130 13.54 -20.34 -2.25
N GLU A 131 12.43 -20.00 -2.90
CA GLU A 131 12.03 -20.65 -4.16
C GLU A 131 13.04 -20.41 -5.29
N ARG A 132 13.76 -19.28 -5.28
CA ARG A 132 14.85 -18.97 -6.21
C ARG A 132 16.19 -19.60 -5.81
N LYS A 133 16.20 -20.51 -4.83
CA LYS A 133 17.40 -21.20 -4.32
C LYS A 133 18.47 -20.26 -3.75
N ILE A 134 18.09 -19.05 -3.35
CA ILE A 134 18.97 -18.12 -2.61
C ILE A 134 19.25 -18.73 -1.23
N SER A 135 20.46 -18.54 -0.69
CA SER A 135 20.83 -19.14 0.62
C SER A 135 19.88 -18.69 1.74
N LEU A 136 19.78 -19.48 2.81
CA LEU A 136 18.88 -19.17 3.94
C LEU A 136 19.21 -17.80 4.54
N THR A 137 20.49 -17.53 4.76
CA THR A 137 21.00 -16.27 5.33
C THR A 137 20.65 -15.08 4.44
N GLU A 138 20.88 -15.17 3.14
CA GLU A 138 20.58 -14.08 2.21
C GLU A 138 19.07 -13.85 2.07
N SER A 139 18.28 -14.92 2.02
CA SER A 139 16.81 -14.82 1.98
C SER A 139 16.28 -14.12 3.23
N PHE A 140 16.87 -14.43 4.40
CA PHE A 140 16.54 -13.77 5.65
C PHE A 140 16.96 -12.29 5.64
N LEU A 141 18.19 -11.98 5.20
CA LEU A 141 18.67 -10.61 5.08
C LEU A 141 17.80 -9.76 4.15
N LEU A 142 17.30 -10.32 3.04
CA LEU A 142 16.39 -9.61 2.13
C LEU A 142 15.05 -9.26 2.81
N ALA A 143 14.45 -10.23 3.51
CA ALA A 143 13.21 -10.00 4.23
C ALA A 143 13.38 -8.98 5.36
N VAL A 144 14.48 -9.10 6.10
CA VAL A 144 14.81 -8.18 7.19
C VAL A 144 15.13 -6.78 6.68
N ALA A 145 15.89 -6.66 5.59
CA ALA A 145 16.16 -5.36 4.96
C ALA A 145 14.87 -4.66 4.52
N PHE A 146 13.88 -5.41 4.02
CA PHE A 146 12.55 -4.87 3.76
C PHE A 146 11.84 -4.42 5.05
N CYS A 147 11.87 -5.25 6.10
CA CYS A 147 11.27 -4.88 7.38
C CYS A 147 11.79 -3.54 7.91
N TYR A 148 13.09 -3.27 7.71
CA TYR A 148 13.79 -2.04 8.13
C TYR A 148 13.72 -0.85 7.16
N ILE A 149 12.76 -0.81 6.24
CA ILE A 149 12.61 0.36 5.37
C ILE A 149 12.44 1.62 6.24
N PRO A 150 13.29 2.67 6.09
CA PRO A 150 13.34 3.78 7.06
C PRO A 150 12.02 4.52 7.29
N ARG A 151 11.14 4.56 6.28
CA ARG A 151 9.85 5.27 6.34
C ARG A 151 8.68 4.44 6.87
N ILE A 152 8.88 3.18 7.26
CA ILE A 152 7.75 2.34 7.63
C ILE A 152 6.99 2.85 8.86
N PHE A 153 7.67 3.35 9.91
CA PHE A 153 7.00 3.93 11.07
C PHE A 153 6.08 5.08 10.68
N PHE A 154 6.57 5.97 9.83
CA PHE A 154 5.80 7.08 9.28
C PHE A 154 4.62 6.57 8.45
N ASN A 155 4.82 5.61 7.55
CA ASN A 155 3.72 5.05 6.74
C ASN A 155 2.63 4.42 7.61
N ILE A 156 3.01 3.68 8.66
CA ILE A 156 2.07 3.07 9.60
C ILE A 156 1.34 4.15 10.41
N GLU A 157 2.07 5.12 10.97
CA GLU A 157 1.46 6.24 11.70
C GLU A 157 0.43 6.97 10.84
N GLN A 158 0.78 7.23 9.57
CA GLN A 158 -0.08 7.94 8.62
C GLN A 158 -1.20 7.07 8.03
N ALA A 159 -1.28 5.79 8.42
CA ALA A 159 -2.21 4.79 7.89
C ALA A 159 -2.19 4.64 6.36
N TRP A 160 -1.04 4.88 5.72
CA TRP A 160 -0.93 4.88 4.26
C TRP A 160 -1.18 3.48 3.67
N THR A 161 -2.09 3.43 2.70
CA THR A 161 -2.59 2.19 2.10
C THR A 161 -1.56 1.47 1.23
N ASP A 162 -0.45 2.12 0.87
CA ASP A 162 0.65 1.57 0.07
C ASP A 162 1.18 0.23 0.61
N THR A 163 1.15 0.04 1.93
CA THR A 163 1.57 -1.21 2.58
C THR A 163 0.75 -2.41 2.09
N THR A 164 -0.54 -2.21 1.80
CA THR A 164 -1.43 -3.26 1.28
C THR A 164 -1.11 -3.62 -0.18
N VAL A 165 -0.75 -2.61 -0.99
CA VAL A 165 -0.34 -2.80 -2.39
C VAL A 165 0.97 -3.58 -2.45
N VAL A 166 1.95 -3.19 -1.63
CA VAL A 166 3.25 -3.87 -1.55
C VAL A 166 3.08 -5.32 -1.12
N PHE A 167 2.19 -5.60 -0.16
CA PHE A 167 1.81 -6.95 0.21
C PHE A 167 1.23 -7.74 -0.97
N ALA A 168 0.24 -7.19 -1.70
CA ALA A 168 -0.34 -7.86 -2.88
C ALA A 168 0.71 -8.12 -3.98
N LEU A 169 1.64 -7.20 -4.20
CA LEU A 169 2.74 -7.38 -5.15
C LEU A 169 3.74 -8.46 -4.71
N SER A 170 4.00 -8.59 -3.41
CA SER A 170 4.83 -9.68 -2.88
C SER A 170 4.18 -11.05 -3.07
N LEU A 171 2.85 -11.12 -2.91
CA LEU A 171 2.05 -12.31 -3.18
C LEU A 171 2.08 -12.68 -4.67
N PHE A 172 1.96 -11.68 -5.55
CA PHE A 172 2.15 -11.84 -6.99
C PHE A 172 3.54 -12.42 -7.31
N ALA A 173 4.61 -11.79 -6.82
CA ALA A 173 5.98 -12.24 -7.07
C ALA A 173 6.20 -13.70 -6.63
N TYR A 174 5.69 -14.06 -5.46
CA TYR A 174 5.76 -15.41 -4.92
C TYR A 174 5.06 -16.44 -5.83
N TYR A 175 3.80 -16.20 -6.21
CA TYR A 175 3.07 -17.13 -7.07
C TYR A 175 3.58 -17.16 -8.51
N PHE A 176 4.02 -16.02 -9.02
CA PHE A 176 4.63 -15.91 -10.35
C PHE A 176 5.91 -16.75 -10.42
N ASN A 177 6.77 -16.66 -9.41
CA ASN A 177 8.00 -17.44 -9.34
C ASN A 177 7.73 -18.96 -9.28
N ARG A 178 6.61 -19.39 -8.69
CA ARG A 178 6.17 -20.80 -8.64
C ARG A 178 5.40 -21.26 -9.90
N SER A 179 5.35 -20.43 -10.94
CA SER A 179 4.58 -20.69 -12.17
C SER A 179 3.09 -20.98 -11.90
N LYS A 180 2.53 -20.45 -10.80
CA LYS A 180 1.11 -20.60 -10.43
C LYS A 180 0.29 -19.47 -11.06
N ASN A 181 0.19 -19.49 -12.40
CA ASN A 181 -0.35 -18.39 -13.20
C ASN A 181 -1.70 -17.84 -12.71
N THR A 182 -2.66 -18.71 -12.38
CA THR A 182 -3.96 -18.26 -11.86
C THR A 182 -3.84 -17.47 -10.56
N LYS A 183 -3.04 -17.95 -9.60
CA LYS A 183 -2.82 -17.26 -8.33
C LYS A 183 -2.02 -15.97 -8.51
N ALA A 184 -1.04 -15.98 -9.43
CA ALA A 184 -0.28 -14.80 -9.79
C ALA A 184 -1.21 -13.72 -10.39
N LEU A 185 -2.02 -14.05 -11.39
CA LEU A 185 -2.97 -13.12 -12.00
C LEU A 185 -3.96 -12.55 -10.98
N LEU A 186 -4.53 -13.39 -10.11
CA LEU A 186 -5.42 -12.93 -9.04
C LEU A 186 -4.71 -11.98 -8.06
N SER A 187 -3.44 -12.24 -7.73
CA SER A 187 -2.65 -11.37 -6.83
C SER A 187 -2.25 -10.06 -7.49
N ALA A 188 -1.93 -10.08 -8.80
CA ALA A 188 -1.71 -8.88 -9.59
C ALA A 188 -2.99 -8.04 -9.68
N GLY A 189 -4.13 -8.68 -9.93
CA GLY A 189 -5.44 -8.05 -9.90
C GLY A 189 -5.81 -7.47 -8.55
N PHE A 190 -5.44 -8.17 -7.48
CA PHE A 190 -5.58 -7.66 -6.13
C PHE A 190 -4.79 -6.38 -5.94
N ALA A 191 -3.52 -6.33 -6.34
CA ALA A 191 -2.73 -5.10 -6.29
C ALA A 191 -3.38 -3.96 -7.10
N LEU A 192 -3.87 -4.25 -8.31
CA LEU A 192 -4.57 -3.28 -9.17
C LEU A 192 -5.82 -2.69 -8.51
N SER A 193 -6.51 -3.50 -7.70
CA SER A 193 -7.76 -3.12 -7.06
C SER A 193 -7.60 -2.30 -5.78
N LEU A 194 -6.37 -2.11 -5.27
CA LEU A 194 -6.13 -1.50 -3.95
C LEU A 194 -5.77 -0.01 -3.99
N LYS A 195 -5.23 0.48 -5.10
CA LYS A 195 -4.85 1.89 -5.25
C LYS A 195 -4.86 2.29 -6.73
N GLN A 196 -5.51 3.39 -7.06
CA GLN A 196 -5.70 3.88 -8.43
C GLN A 196 -4.38 4.06 -9.21
N THR A 197 -3.29 4.44 -8.53
CA THR A 197 -1.97 4.59 -9.16
C THR A 197 -1.34 3.26 -9.60
N THR A 198 -1.86 2.12 -9.14
CA THR A 198 -1.37 0.81 -9.58
C THR A 198 -1.79 0.47 -11.01
N ILE A 199 -2.69 1.25 -11.64
CA ILE A 199 -3.00 1.16 -13.06
C ILE A 199 -1.73 1.20 -13.94
N PHE A 200 -0.68 1.92 -13.50
CA PHE A 200 0.59 1.99 -14.21
C PHE A 200 1.39 0.68 -14.20
N LEU A 201 0.99 -0.31 -13.38
CA LEU A 201 1.55 -1.66 -13.38
C LEU A 201 0.91 -2.57 -14.44
N VAL A 202 -0.20 -2.15 -15.06
CA VAL A 202 -0.90 -2.94 -16.08
C VAL A 202 0.02 -3.33 -17.23
N PRO A 203 0.81 -2.43 -17.87
CA PRO A 203 1.73 -2.81 -18.94
C PRO A 203 2.78 -3.82 -18.50
N LEU A 204 3.27 -3.71 -17.26
CA LEU A 204 4.21 -4.67 -16.67
C LEU A 204 3.56 -6.06 -16.58
N PHE A 205 2.33 -6.16 -16.06
CA PHE A 205 1.63 -7.43 -15.99
C PHE A 205 1.38 -8.00 -17.39
N PHE A 206 0.95 -7.19 -18.36
CA PHE A 206 0.81 -7.64 -19.76
C PHE A 206 2.12 -8.21 -20.33
N GLY A 207 3.25 -7.55 -20.07
CA GLY A 207 4.57 -8.00 -20.54
C GLY A 207 5.12 -9.25 -19.84
N LEU A 208 4.73 -9.52 -18.58
CA LEU A 208 5.20 -10.69 -17.82
C LEU A 208 4.51 -11.99 -18.23
N PHE A 209 3.32 -11.93 -18.82
CA PHE A 209 2.58 -13.12 -19.27
C PHE A 209 2.67 -13.30 -20.79
N LYS A 210 3.25 -14.43 -21.23
CA LYS A 210 3.47 -14.74 -22.66
C LYS A 210 2.20 -14.91 -23.50
N LYS A 211 1.06 -15.23 -22.87
CA LYS A 211 -0.21 -15.50 -23.56
C LYS A 211 -1.37 -14.82 -22.84
N TRP A 212 -2.10 -14.00 -23.58
CA TRP A 212 -3.34 -13.39 -23.13
C TRP A 212 -4.52 -14.05 -23.81
N ASN A 213 -5.48 -14.46 -22.99
CA ASN A 213 -6.78 -14.94 -23.40
C ASN A 213 -7.82 -14.32 -22.46
N LEU A 214 -9.10 -14.46 -22.80
CA LEU A 214 -10.19 -13.90 -22.00
C LEU A 214 -10.14 -14.34 -20.53
N LYS A 215 -9.78 -15.60 -20.26
CA LYS A 215 -9.62 -16.11 -18.89
C LYS A 215 -8.55 -15.34 -18.11
N ASN A 216 -7.37 -15.12 -18.69
CA ASN A 216 -6.29 -14.40 -17.99
C ASN A 216 -6.66 -12.94 -17.77
N PHE A 217 -7.33 -12.31 -18.74
CA PHE A 217 -7.86 -10.95 -18.60
C PHE A 217 -8.87 -10.87 -17.45
N ILE A 218 -9.83 -11.79 -17.41
CA ILE A 218 -10.81 -11.87 -16.33
C ILE A 218 -10.10 -12.08 -15.00
N LEU A 219 -9.15 -13.01 -14.89
CA LEU A 219 -8.42 -13.25 -13.63
C LEU A 219 -7.65 -12.02 -13.14
N LEU A 220 -7.07 -11.24 -14.06
CA LEU A 220 -6.35 -10.00 -13.70
C LEU A 220 -7.32 -8.93 -13.20
N PHE A 221 -8.48 -8.76 -13.83
CA PHE A 221 -9.40 -7.69 -13.47
C PHE A 221 -10.57 -8.13 -12.59
N LEU A 222 -10.63 -9.40 -12.19
CA LEU A 222 -11.75 -10.00 -11.46
C LEU A 222 -12.08 -9.19 -10.22
N LEU A 223 -11.08 -8.92 -9.37
CA LEU A 223 -11.34 -8.22 -8.13
C LEU A 223 -11.71 -6.76 -8.37
N CYS A 224 -11.10 -6.09 -9.36
CA CYS A 224 -11.54 -4.75 -9.78
C CYS A 224 -13.01 -4.77 -10.21
N PHE A 225 -13.41 -5.68 -11.10
CA PHE A 225 -14.80 -5.75 -11.57
C PHE A 225 -15.78 -6.06 -10.44
N LEU A 226 -15.42 -6.97 -9.53
CA LEU A 226 -16.28 -7.29 -8.40
C LEU A 226 -16.44 -6.10 -7.45
N THR A 227 -15.33 -5.49 -7.02
CA THR A 227 -15.39 -4.42 -6.01
C THR A 227 -15.93 -3.13 -6.60
N TYR A 228 -15.43 -2.67 -7.76
CA TYR A 228 -16.01 -1.51 -8.44
C TYR A 228 -17.45 -1.77 -8.87
N GLY A 229 -17.79 -2.97 -9.35
CA GLY A 229 -19.15 -3.30 -9.76
C GLY A 229 -20.16 -3.17 -8.62
N VAL A 230 -19.85 -3.69 -7.43
CA VAL A 230 -20.72 -3.57 -6.25
C VAL A 230 -20.98 -2.11 -5.89
N PHE A 231 -19.94 -1.28 -5.80
CA PHE A 231 -20.09 0.12 -5.41
C PHE A 231 -20.63 1.01 -6.54
N ALA A 232 -20.38 0.67 -7.80
CA ALA A 232 -20.97 1.34 -8.95
C ALA A 232 -22.47 1.13 -9.01
N LEU A 233 -22.94 -0.09 -8.71
CA LEU A 233 -24.37 -0.38 -8.58
C LEU A 233 -25.01 0.30 -7.38
N TRP A 234 -24.23 0.52 -6.31
CA TRP A 234 -24.70 1.24 -5.13
C TRP A 234 -24.86 2.74 -5.41
N ASN A 235 -23.80 3.40 -5.89
CA ASN A 235 -23.84 4.76 -6.40
C ASN A 235 -22.62 5.04 -7.30
N TRP A 236 -22.82 4.97 -8.62
CA TRP A 236 -21.76 5.24 -9.60
C TRP A 236 -21.24 6.68 -9.54
N HIS A 237 -22.14 7.65 -9.31
CA HIS A 237 -21.76 9.06 -9.35
C HIS A 237 -20.74 9.35 -8.25
N ASP A 238 -21.05 8.98 -7.01
CA ASP A 238 -20.18 9.23 -5.86
C ASP A 238 -18.86 8.46 -5.97
N LEU A 239 -18.93 7.21 -6.44
CA LEU A 239 -17.73 6.40 -6.69
C LEU A 239 -16.80 7.07 -7.71
N PHE A 240 -17.35 7.64 -8.78
CA PHE A 240 -16.56 8.33 -9.80
C PHE A 240 -16.01 9.67 -9.31
N GLU A 241 -16.80 10.43 -8.54
CA GLU A 241 -16.33 11.67 -7.91
C GLU A 241 -15.12 11.40 -7.02
N ASP A 242 -15.24 10.44 -6.11
CA ASP A 242 -14.24 10.20 -5.08
C ASP A 242 -12.96 9.52 -5.60
N VAL A 243 -13.10 8.52 -6.48
CA VAL A 243 -11.95 7.72 -6.91
C VAL A 243 -11.21 8.36 -8.08
N ILE A 244 -11.90 9.17 -8.89
CA ILE A 244 -11.33 9.77 -10.10
C ILE A 244 -11.28 11.29 -9.99
N LYS A 245 -12.43 11.99 -9.96
CA LYS A 245 -12.45 13.46 -10.08
C LYS A 245 -11.76 14.16 -8.91
N PHE A 246 -11.88 13.63 -7.70
CA PHE A 246 -11.21 14.13 -6.51
C PHE A 246 -9.72 14.38 -6.77
N HIS A 247 -9.01 13.42 -7.35
CA HIS A 247 -7.56 13.54 -7.60
C HIS A 247 -7.19 14.61 -8.63
N PHE A 248 -8.10 14.95 -9.55
CA PHE A 248 -7.91 16.05 -10.50
C PHE A 248 -8.29 17.41 -9.90
N ALA A 249 -9.15 17.43 -8.88
CA ALA A 249 -9.61 18.63 -8.21
C ALA A 249 -8.74 19.00 -6.98
N THR A 250 -7.96 18.06 -6.45
CA THR A 250 -7.08 18.30 -5.29
C THR A 250 -6.05 19.37 -5.62
N PRO A 251 -5.97 20.46 -4.84
CA PRO A 251 -5.02 21.52 -5.11
C PRO A 251 -3.59 21.08 -4.86
N PHE A 252 -2.67 21.77 -5.52
CA PHE A 252 -1.24 21.56 -5.29
C PHE A 252 -0.88 21.79 -3.82
N ARG A 253 -0.06 20.88 -3.30
CA ARG A 253 0.47 20.90 -1.93
C ARG A 253 1.99 20.88 -1.98
N ASP A 254 2.61 21.95 -1.49
CA ASP A 254 4.07 22.11 -1.42
C ASP A 254 4.71 21.25 -0.31
N ASP A 255 3.93 20.86 0.69
CA ASP A 255 4.27 19.92 1.76
C ASP A 255 4.12 18.44 1.36
N ALA A 256 3.59 18.15 0.16
CA ALA A 256 3.37 16.78 -0.29
C ALA A 256 4.69 16.03 -0.59
N LEU A 257 4.64 14.70 -0.48
CA LEU A 257 5.73 13.80 -0.89
C LEU A 257 5.64 13.43 -2.37
N THR A 258 5.39 14.41 -3.24
CA THR A 258 5.26 14.21 -4.69
C THR A 258 6.48 14.76 -5.44
N LEU A 259 6.69 14.28 -6.67
CA LEU A 259 7.70 14.86 -7.56
C LEU A 259 7.41 16.35 -7.84
N SER A 260 6.14 16.71 -8.00
CA SER A 260 5.69 18.09 -8.19
C SER A 260 6.16 19.00 -7.05
N ALA A 261 5.95 18.59 -5.79
CA ALA A 261 6.40 19.34 -4.62
C ALA A 261 7.94 19.45 -4.54
N VAL A 262 8.68 18.40 -4.92
CA VAL A 262 10.14 18.46 -5.00
C VAL A 262 10.60 19.47 -6.06
N LEU A 263 10.02 19.45 -7.26
CA LEU A 263 10.34 20.40 -8.33
C LEU A 263 10.03 21.83 -7.92
N HIS A 264 8.88 22.05 -7.27
CA HIS A 264 8.52 23.35 -6.74
C HIS A 264 9.54 23.89 -5.72
N ARG A 265 9.97 23.04 -4.76
CA ARG A 265 11.04 23.40 -3.80
C ARG A 265 12.40 23.68 -4.46
N LEU A 266 12.63 23.16 -5.66
CA LEU A 266 13.82 23.44 -6.46
C LEU A 266 13.66 24.68 -7.37
N GLY A 267 12.54 25.40 -7.27
CA GLY A 267 12.27 26.62 -8.04
C GLY A 267 11.63 26.40 -9.41
N TYR A 268 11.23 25.17 -9.75
CA TYR A 268 10.50 24.88 -10.98
C TYR A 268 8.99 25.06 -10.78
N ALA A 269 8.26 25.25 -11.88
CA ALA A 269 6.80 25.21 -11.84
C ALA A 269 6.31 23.82 -11.35
N PRO A 270 5.26 23.77 -10.51
CA PRO A 270 4.68 22.49 -10.11
C PRO A 270 4.13 21.77 -11.34
N LEU A 271 4.29 20.45 -11.36
CA LEU A 271 3.60 19.60 -12.32
C LEU A 271 2.09 19.58 -11.99
N PRO A 272 1.23 19.49 -13.01
CA PRO A 272 -0.21 19.31 -12.82
C PRO A 272 -0.52 18.00 -12.08
#